data_AF-A0A817XGQ8-F1
#
_entry.id   AF-A0A817XGQ8-F1
#
_cell.length_a   1.000
_cell.length_b   1.000
_cell.length_c   1.000
_cell.angle_alpha   90.00
_cell.angle_beta   90.00
_cell.angle_gamma   90.00
#
_symmetry.space_group_name_H-M   'P 1'
#
loop_
_entity.id
_entity.type
_entity.pdbx_description
1 polymer ?
#
loop_
_entity_poly.entity_id
_entity_poly.type
_entity_poly.pdbx_seq_one_letter_code
_entity_poly.pdbx_strand_id
1 'polypeptide(L)'
;MYRSKKKKNSKASNRDTHESSPQSIMMNNQNLNNKIETESVKSESAIRIFIGIIGVSLLSVPICYILSYMKQMKNSLNVFLYAAVICISVAPLTYFLLIKHLLHVKKEMYFYVFTIFSFTAIADLLLALTIDDYSSAFHFYLNQGEVYLKTSHGLYINYWDGTTHYTLYLIMLYCMLKQKTETKFFRFLSLFWCGSIINSLIVLLGGAALGQYGTHIKPSYLLNIPYTVCPIIFMVRQFNLRSNFIQQERKKIKKSNILKSLIFRPLDIFFIVYMLFAIIFAIFQVINHIL
;
A
#
# COMPACT_ATOMS: atom_id res chain seq x y z
N MET A 1 -7.78 -46.74 73.14
CA MET A 1 -8.75 -45.70 73.54
C MET A 1 -9.30 -45.08 72.24
N TYR A 2 -10.63 -45.12 72.07
CA TYR A 2 -11.46 -44.57 70.95
C TYR A 2 -11.50 -45.25 69.55
N ARG A 3 -12.33 -46.30 69.48
CA ARG A 3 -13.50 -46.49 68.59
C ARG A 3 -13.90 -45.30 67.68
N SER A 4 -14.17 -45.54 66.39
CA SER A 4 -15.53 -45.61 65.83
C SER A 4 -15.59 -45.56 64.28
N LYS A 5 -16.28 -46.55 63.70
CA LYS A 5 -16.81 -46.60 62.33
C LYS A 5 -17.89 -45.51 62.08
N LYS A 6 -18.03 -45.06 60.83
CA LYS A 6 -19.26 -44.68 60.09
C LYS A 6 -18.81 -44.04 58.76
N LYS A 7 -19.49 -44.10 57.62
CA LYS A 7 -20.60 -44.87 57.03
C LYS A 7 -20.61 -44.39 55.56
N LYS A 8 -21.00 -45.27 54.63
CA LYS A 8 -21.38 -44.95 53.25
C LYS A 8 -22.18 -43.64 53.15
N ASN A 9 -21.92 -42.84 52.13
CA ASN A 9 -22.96 -42.13 51.40
C ASN A 9 -22.58 -42.02 49.91
N SER A 10 -23.33 -42.74 49.09
CA SER A 10 -23.46 -42.50 47.66
C SER A 10 -24.00 -41.09 47.44
N LYS A 11 -23.31 -40.27 46.67
CA LYS A 11 -23.96 -39.20 45.91
C LYS A 11 -23.82 -39.54 44.44
N ALA A 12 -24.92 -40.05 43.90
CA ALA A 12 -25.20 -40.03 42.49
C ALA A 12 -24.98 -38.61 41.96
N SER A 13 -24.05 -38.46 41.00
CA SER A 13 -23.96 -37.25 40.20
C SER A 13 -25.10 -37.30 39.18
N ASN A 14 -26.25 -36.79 39.60
CA ASN A 14 -27.34 -36.47 38.69
C ASN A 14 -27.02 -35.10 38.06
N ARG A 15 -26.94 -35.13 36.72
CA ARG A 15 -27.30 -34.10 35.73
C ARG A 15 -27.10 -32.63 36.11
N ASP A 16 -26.29 -31.95 35.31
CA ASP A 16 -26.65 -30.63 34.75
C ASP A 16 -26.11 -30.56 33.31
N THR A 17 -26.78 -31.28 32.40
CA THR A 17 -26.84 -30.81 31.00
C THR A 17 -27.64 -29.52 31.05
N HIS A 18 -26.97 -28.38 31.08
CA HIS A 18 -27.59 -27.08 30.79
C HIS A 18 -28.18 -27.16 29.37
N GLU A 19 -29.43 -27.63 29.27
CA GLU A 19 -30.30 -27.37 28.11
C GLU A 19 -30.47 -25.86 28.07
N SER A 20 -29.72 -25.21 27.19
CA SER A 20 -29.90 -23.80 26.84
C SER A 20 -31.39 -23.58 26.53
N SER A 21 -32.06 -22.72 27.30
CA SER A 21 -33.49 -22.48 27.13
C SER A 21 -33.82 -22.10 25.68
N PRO A 22 -34.98 -22.47 25.12
CA PRO A 22 -35.35 -22.12 23.75
C PRO A 22 -35.22 -20.63 23.44
N GLN A 23 -35.49 -19.78 24.44
CA GLN A 23 -35.31 -18.33 24.36
C GLN A 23 -33.83 -17.91 24.23
N SER A 24 -32.90 -18.57 24.93
CA SER A 24 -31.45 -18.30 24.81
C SER A 24 -30.89 -18.71 23.44
N ILE A 25 -31.40 -19.80 22.86
CA ILE A 25 -31.02 -20.25 21.52
C ILE A 25 -31.55 -19.27 20.47
N MET A 26 -32.81 -18.82 20.60
CA MET A 26 -33.39 -17.80 19.71
C MET A 26 -32.65 -16.47 19.78
N MET A 27 -32.30 -15.99 20.99
CA MET A 27 -31.50 -14.76 21.17
C MET A 27 -30.10 -14.88 20.55
N ASN A 28 -29.43 -16.03 20.72
CA ASN A 28 -28.12 -16.26 20.09
C ASN A 28 -28.22 -16.31 18.56
N ASN A 29 -29.26 -16.92 18.00
CA ASN A 29 -29.47 -16.96 16.56
C ASN A 29 -29.81 -15.58 15.98
N GLN A 30 -30.61 -14.77 16.67
CA GLN A 30 -30.88 -13.37 16.26
C GLN A 30 -29.62 -12.51 16.30
N ASN A 31 -28.80 -12.63 17.35
CA ASN A 31 -27.53 -11.91 17.44
C ASN A 31 -26.54 -12.34 16.35
N LEU A 32 -26.53 -13.64 16.00
CA LEU A 32 -25.70 -14.16 14.93
C LEU A 32 -26.16 -13.64 13.56
N ASN A 33 -27.47 -13.64 13.29
CA ASN A 33 -28.04 -13.14 12.05
C ASN A 33 -27.78 -11.63 11.87
N ASN A 34 -28.00 -10.83 12.92
CA ASN A 34 -27.70 -9.40 12.91
C ASN A 34 -26.20 -9.14 12.66
N LYS A 35 -25.32 -9.99 13.20
CA LYS A 35 -23.88 -9.91 12.95
C LYS A 35 -23.52 -10.25 11.50
N ILE A 36 -24.13 -11.28 10.93
CA ILE A 36 -23.92 -11.68 9.53
C ILE A 36 -24.40 -10.59 8.58
N GLU A 37 -25.56 -10.00 8.85
CA GLU A 37 -26.16 -8.93 8.04
C GLU A 37 -25.34 -7.64 8.10
N THR A 38 -24.82 -7.29 9.28
CA THR A 38 -23.90 -6.13 9.40
C THR A 38 -22.56 -6.37 8.71
N GLU A 39 -22.00 -7.60 8.75
CA GLU A 39 -20.78 -7.95 8.03
C GLU A 39 -20.99 -7.99 6.50
N SER A 40 -22.15 -8.44 6.02
CA SER A 40 -22.48 -8.48 4.59
C SER A 40 -22.65 -7.08 4.01
N VAL A 41 -23.41 -6.19 4.67
CA VAL A 41 -23.61 -4.79 4.25
C VAL A 41 -22.28 -4.02 4.22
N LYS A 42 -21.41 -4.24 5.23
CA LYS A 42 -20.06 -3.68 5.27
C LYS A 42 -19.18 -4.22 4.15
N SER A 43 -19.32 -5.50 3.81
CA SER A 43 -18.57 -6.14 2.73
C SER A 43 -18.94 -5.56 1.37
N GLU A 44 -20.23 -5.36 1.10
CA GLU A 44 -20.74 -4.78 -0.15
C GLU A 44 -20.32 -3.31 -0.29
N SER A 45 -20.46 -2.55 0.79
CA SER A 45 -20.01 -1.15 0.88
C SER A 45 -18.52 -1.02 0.54
N ALA A 46 -17.68 -1.90 1.07
CA ALA A 46 -16.25 -1.94 0.76
C ALA A 46 -15.97 -2.21 -0.73
N ILE A 47 -16.74 -3.09 -1.38
CA ILE A 47 -16.57 -3.38 -2.81
C ILE A 47 -16.94 -2.16 -3.67
N ARG A 48 -18.05 -1.49 -3.35
CA ARG A 48 -18.47 -0.27 -4.06
C ARG A 48 -17.42 0.83 -3.99
N ILE A 49 -16.85 1.07 -2.79
CA ILE A 49 -15.76 2.04 -2.61
C ILE A 49 -14.54 1.62 -3.41
N PHE A 50 -14.16 0.34 -3.36
CA PHE A 50 -13.01 -0.18 -4.08
C PHE A 50 -13.12 0.04 -5.59
N ILE A 51 -14.27 -0.30 -6.19
CA ILE A 51 -14.55 -0.03 -7.61
C ILE A 51 -14.46 1.47 -7.91
N GLY A 52 -14.99 2.29 -7.01
CA GLY A 52 -14.90 3.73 -7.15
C GLY A 52 -13.47 4.28 -7.10
N ILE A 53 -12.59 3.72 -6.27
CA ILE A 53 -11.16 4.10 -6.26
C ILE A 53 -10.50 3.74 -7.60
N ILE A 54 -10.81 2.57 -8.16
CA ILE A 54 -10.32 2.20 -9.50
C ILE A 54 -10.81 3.23 -10.53
N GLY A 55 -12.10 3.59 -10.48
CA GLY A 55 -12.67 4.63 -11.33
C GLY A 55 -11.97 5.99 -11.19
N VAL A 56 -11.71 6.43 -9.94
CA VAL A 56 -10.95 7.66 -9.68
C VAL A 56 -9.53 7.57 -10.22
N SER A 57 -8.83 6.45 -10.07
CA SER A 57 -7.48 6.30 -10.62
C SER A 57 -7.44 6.37 -12.15
N LEU A 58 -8.47 5.83 -12.82
CA LEU A 58 -8.59 5.86 -14.27
C LEU A 58 -8.93 7.26 -14.83
N LEU A 59 -9.45 8.17 -14.01
CA LEU A 59 -9.63 9.58 -14.42
C LEU A 59 -8.30 10.26 -14.77
N SER A 60 -7.17 9.70 -14.35
CA SER A 60 -5.84 10.19 -14.77
C SER A 60 -5.71 10.23 -16.30
N VAL A 61 -6.25 9.23 -17.01
CA VAL A 61 -6.16 9.14 -18.47
C VAL A 61 -6.81 10.33 -19.18
N PRO A 62 -8.13 10.59 -19.02
CA PRO A 62 -8.76 11.74 -19.69
C PRO A 62 -8.17 13.07 -19.22
N ILE A 63 -7.79 13.20 -17.95
CA ILE A 63 -7.17 14.43 -17.43
C ILE A 63 -5.86 14.72 -18.17
N CYS A 64 -4.98 13.73 -18.32
CA CYS A 64 -3.70 13.91 -19.00
C CYS A 64 -3.87 14.27 -20.48
N TYR A 65 -4.84 13.65 -21.17
CA TYR A 65 -5.17 14.05 -22.54
C TYR A 65 -5.67 15.50 -22.62
N ILE A 66 -6.55 15.93 -21.72
CA ILE A 66 -7.03 17.33 -21.69
C ILE A 66 -5.86 18.29 -21.50
N LEU A 67 -4.98 18.00 -20.53
CA LEU A 67 -3.78 18.81 -20.28
C LEU A 67 -2.88 18.89 -21.52
N SER A 68 -2.72 17.81 -22.28
CA SER A 68 -1.90 17.79 -23.49
C SER A 68 -2.34 18.81 -24.56
N TYR A 69 -3.63 19.17 -24.60
CA TYR A 69 -4.15 20.17 -25.53
C TYR A 69 -4.08 21.61 -25.00
N MET A 70 -3.79 21.80 -23.72
CA MET A 70 -3.72 23.12 -23.10
C MET A 70 -2.41 23.84 -23.47
N LYS A 71 -2.52 25.01 -24.11
CA LYS A 71 -1.36 25.85 -24.47
C LYS A 71 -0.52 26.25 -23.24
N GLN A 72 -1.13 26.31 -22.07
CA GLN A 72 -0.52 26.64 -20.78
C GLN A 72 0.55 25.63 -20.34
N MET A 73 0.50 24.39 -20.83
CA MET A 73 1.46 23.32 -20.48
C MET A 73 2.82 23.48 -21.16
N LYS A 74 3.01 24.52 -21.98
CA LYS A 74 4.33 24.91 -22.52
C LYS A 74 5.26 25.51 -21.45
N ASN A 75 4.73 25.99 -20.32
CA ASN A 75 5.52 26.54 -19.22
C ASN A 75 5.71 25.50 -18.11
N SER A 76 6.97 25.22 -17.73
CA SER A 76 7.34 24.26 -16.69
C SER A 76 6.68 24.52 -15.32
N LEU A 77 6.51 25.80 -14.94
CA LEU A 77 5.86 26.17 -13.68
C LEU A 77 4.37 25.79 -13.71
N ASN A 78 3.68 26.03 -14.83
CA ASN A 78 2.28 25.68 -14.98
C ASN A 78 2.11 24.16 -14.92
N VAL A 79 2.98 23.39 -15.58
CA VAL A 79 2.96 21.92 -15.52
C VAL A 79 2.98 21.43 -14.07
N PHE A 80 3.89 21.98 -13.26
CA PHE A 80 3.97 21.67 -11.82
C PHE A 80 2.69 22.08 -11.06
N LEU A 81 2.20 23.31 -11.24
CA LEU A 81 1.00 23.78 -10.53
C LEU A 81 -0.23 22.95 -10.85
N TYR A 82 -0.49 22.66 -12.13
CA TYR A 82 -1.61 21.81 -12.54
C TYR A 82 -1.47 20.41 -11.95
N ALA A 83 -0.29 19.79 -12.03
CA ALA A 83 -0.05 18.47 -11.45
C ALA A 83 -0.29 18.46 -9.93
N ALA A 84 0.20 19.46 -9.20
CA ALA A 84 0.00 19.60 -7.75
C ALA A 84 -1.48 19.78 -7.40
N VAL A 85 -2.20 20.67 -8.10
CA VAL A 85 -3.64 20.91 -7.89
C VAL A 85 -4.43 19.63 -8.14
N ILE A 86 -4.14 18.92 -9.23
CA ILE A 86 -4.81 17.66 -9.55
C ILE A 86 -4.58 16.63 -8.44
N CYS A 87 -3.32 16.40 -8.04
CA CYS A 87 -2.99 15.46 -6.97
C CYS A 87 -3.71 15.80 -5.64
N ILE A 88 -3.74 17.08 -5.27
CA ILE A 88 -4.43 17.54 -4.05
C ILE A 88 -5.95 17.37 -4.19
N SER A 89 -6.52 17.56 -5.39
CA SER A 89 -7.96 17.44 -5.65
C SER A 89 -8.49 16.00 -5.62
N VAL A 90 -7.62 14.99 -5.83
CA VAL A 90 -8.03 13.57 -5.85
C VAL A 90 -8.58 13.13 -4.49
N ALA A 91 -8.00 13.56 -3.38
CA ALA A 91 -8.49 13.21 -2.03
C ALA A 91 -9.90 13.74 -1.72
N PRO A 92 -10.23 15.04 -1.88
CA PRO A 92 -11.58 15.55 -1.69
C PRO A 92 -12.56 14.99 -2.71
N LEU A 93 -12.14 14.73 -3.95
CA LEU A 93 -12.97 14.06 -4.94
C LEU A 93 -13.35 12.65 -4.50
N THR A 94 -12.37 11.86 -4.05
CA THR A 94 -12.58 10.52 -3.47
C THR A 94 -13.52 10.59 -2.27
N TYR A 95 -13.30 11.56 -1.38
CA TYR A 95 -14.16 11.76 -0.22
C TYR A 95 -15.61 12.05 -0.62
N PHE A 96 -15.82 13.00 -1.55
CA PHE A 96 -17.13 13.44 -1.98
C PHE A 96 -17.89 12.36 -2.75
N LEU A 97 -17.23 11.68 -3.69
CA LEU A 97 -17.85 10.66 -4.54
C LEU A 97 -18.11 9.34 -3.81
N LEU A 98 -17.24 8.95 -2.88
CA LEU A 98 -17.21 7.57 -2.37
C LEU A 98 -17.54 7.47 -0.88
N ILE A 99 -16.98 8.37 -0.07
CA ILE A 99 -17.01 8.23 1.40
C ILE A 99 -18.15 9.01 2.03
N LYS A 100 -18.55 10.16 1.45
CA LYS A 100 -19.67 10.98 1.93
C LYS A 100 -20.96 10.17 2.08
N HIS A 101 -21.16 9.17 1.21
CA HIS A 101 -22.34 8.33 1.19
C HIS A 101 -22.23 7.05 2.03
N LEU A 102 -21.02 6.66 2.48
CA LEU A 102 -20.78 5.38 3.17
C LEU A 102 -20.12 5.61 4.55
N LEU A 103 -20.95 5.59 5.59
CA LEU A 103 -20.70 6.08 6.96
C LEU A 103 -19.68 5.26 7.81
N HIS A 104 -19.03 4.21 7.29
CA HIS A 104 -18.36 3.20 8.13
C HIS A 104 -16.87 2.92 7.85
N VAL A 105 -16.20 3.71 7.00
CA VAL A 105 -14.75 3.56 6.79
C VAL A 105 -13.98 4.34 7.86
N LYS A 106 -13.07 3.66 8.58
CA LYS A 106 -12.11 4.35 9.46
C LYS A 106 -11.28 5.29 8.59
N LYS A 107 -11.38 6.59 8.90
CA LYS A 107 -10.74 7.67 8.15
C LYS A 107 -9.25 7.72 8.46
N GLU A 108 -8.51 6.74 7.97
CA GLU A 108 -7.05 6.74 8.09
C GLU A 108 -6.46 7.64 7.01
N MET A 109 -5.59 8.57 7.40
CA MET A 109 -4.92 9.49 6.47
C MET A 109 -4.25 8.76 5.29
N TYR A 110 -3.67 7.59 5.56
CA TYR A 110 -2.98 6.77 4.56
C TYR A 110 -3.90 6.18 3.49
N PHE A 111 -5.20 6.05 3.76
CA PHE A 111 -6.16 5.64 2.75
C PHE A 111 -6.21 6.64 1.58
N TYR A 112 -6.23 7.94 1.91
CA TYR A 112 -6.21 9.00 0.90
C TYR A 112 -4.86 9.07 0.19
N VAL A 113 -3.76 8.87 0.92
CA VAL A 113 -2.41 8.84 0.33
C VAL A 113 -2.30 7.72 -0.71
N PHE A 114 -2.72 6.49 -0.38
CA PHE A 114 -2.69 5.38 -1.34
C PHE A 114 -3.67 5.57 -2.50
N THR A 115 -4.75 6.32 -2.32
CA THR A 115 -5.66 6.67 -3.41
C THR A 115 -5.05 7.71 -4.36
N ILE A 116 -4.35 8.71 -3.83
CA ILE A 116 -3.59 9.66 -4.66
C ILE A 116 -2.48 8.91 -5.41
N PHE A 117 -1.77 8.02 -4.74
CA PHE A 117 -0.69 7.25 -5.37
C PHE A 117 -1.17 6.23 -6.40
N SER A 118 -2.38 5.67 -6.25
CA SER A 118 -2.96 4.83 -7.31
C SER A 118 -3.36 5.64 -8.54
N PHE A 119 -3.84 6.88 -8.35
CA PHE A 119 -4.11 7.81 -9.45
C PHE A 119 -2.84 8.18 -10.21
N THR A 120 -1.78 8.54 -9.49
CA THR A 120 -0.51 8.91 -10.11
C THR A 120 0.18 7.72 -10.77
N ALA A 121 0.08 6.51 -10.23
CA ALA A 121 0.60 5.31 -10.89
C ALA A 121 -0.01 5.07 -12.29
N ILE A 122 -1.32 5.32 -12.48
CA ILE A 122 -1.92 5.28 -13.83
C ILE A 122 -1.34 6.38 -14.73
N ALA A 123 -1.03 7.55 -14.15
CA ALA A 123 -0.35 8.62 -14.87
C ALA A 123 1.07 8.20 -15.29
N ASP A 124 1.82 7.52 -14.41
CA ASP A 124 3.16 6.99 -14.68
C ASP A 124 3.11 5.89 -15.76
N LEU A 125 2.09 5.03 -15.75
CA LEU A 125 1.86 4.06 -16.82
C LEU A 125 1.64 4.77 -18.17
N LEU A 126 0.82 5.82 -18.18
CA LEU A 126 0.55 6.59 -19.40
C LEU A 126 1.79 7.35 -19.88
N LEU A 127 2.63 7.81 -18.95
CA LEU A 127 3.93 8.40 -19.22
C LEU A 127 4.88 7.39 -19.87
N ALA A 128 4.95 6.16 -19.35
CA ALA A 128 5.74 5.07 -19.95
C ALA A 128 5.27 4.77 -21.39
N LEU A 129 3.95 4.62 -21.59
CA LEU A 129 3.36 4.41 -22.91
C LEU A 129 3.61 5.59 -23.87
N THR A 130 3.79 6.80 -23.35
CA THR A 130 4.12 7.97 -24.17
C THR A 130 5.59 7.98 -24.59
N ILE A 131 6.49 7.44 -23.77
CA ILE A 131 7.91 7.29 -24.13
C ILE A 131 8.06 6.24 -25.24
N ASP A 132 7.25 5.17 -25.21
CA ASP A 132 7.23 4.13 -26.24
C ASP A 132 6.36 4.48 -27.47
N ASP A 133 5.96 5.75 -27.63
CA ASP A 133 5.14 6.27 -28.74
C ASP A 133 3.76 5.60 -28.93
N TYR A 134 3.25 4.87 -27.93
CA TYR A 134 1.89 4.31 -27.93
C TYR A 134 0.81 5.33 -27.56
N SER A 135 1.18 6.42 -26.88
CA SER A 135 0.27 7.50 -26.49
C SER A 135 0.92 8.86 -26.67
N SER A 136 0.13 9.90 -26.97
CA SER A 136 0.61 11.28 -27.03
C SER A 136 0.36 12.07 -25.74
N ALA A 137 -0.24 11.45 -24.72
CA ALA A 137 -0.85 12.17 -23.60
C ALA A 137 0.15 12.92 -22.71
N PHE A 138 1.40 12.44 -22.60
CA PHE A 138 2.40 13.02 -21.67
C PHE A 138 3.54 13.78 -22.35
N HIS A 139 3.48 14.06 -23.65
CA HIS A 139 4.57 14.78 -24.35
C HIS A 139 4.84 16.17 -23.72
N PHE A 140 3.80 16.84 -23.21
CA PHE A 140 3.96 18.12 -22.52
C PHE A 140 4.87 17.98 -21.28
N TYR A 141 4.71 16.90 -20.51
CA TYR A 141 5.45 16.66 -19.26
C TYR A 141 6.88 16.22 -19.54
N LEU A 142 7.08 15.35 -20.52
CA LEU A 142 8.41 14.90 -20.93
C LEU A 142 9.30 16.03 -21.45
N ASN A 143 8.68 17.06 -22.06
CA ASN A 143 9.41 18.21 -22.59
C ASN A 143 9.57 19.32 -21.55
N GLN A 144 8.52 19.62 -20.78
CA GLN A 144 8.49 20.78 -19.88
C GLN A 144 8.62 20.45 -18.40
N GLY A 145 8.23 19.25 -17.98
CA GLY A 145 8.42 18.70 -16.64
C GLY A 145 9.77 17.98 -16.51
N GLU A 146 9.76 16.65 -16.41
CA GLU A 146 10.93 15.89 -15.98
C GLU A 146 11.62 15.17 -17.15
N VAL A 147 12.69 15.78 -17.67
CA VAL A 147 13.39 15.27 -18.87
C VAL A 147 14.16 13.97 -18.59
N TYR A 148 14.63 13.77 -17.35
CA TYR A 148 15.36 12.56 -16.96
C TYR A 148 14.50 11.28 -17.02
N LEU A 149 13.18 11.42 -17.04
CA LEU A 149 12.26 10.29 -17.21
C LEU A 149 12.32 9.67 -18.62
N LYS A 150 12.88 10.38 -19.61
CA LYS A 150 13.13 9.84 -20.96
C LYS A 150 14.28 8.81 -21.00
N THR A 151 15.06 8.67 -19.92
CA THR A 151 16.12 7.68 -19.86
C THR A 151 15.52 6.26 -19.79
N SER A 152 16.28 5.24 -20.22
CA SER A 152 15.84 3.84 -20.13
C SER A 152 15.47 3.42 -18.71
N HIS A 153 16.17 3.98 -17.71
CA HIS A 153 15.85 3.75 -16.30
C HIS A 153 14.57 4.47 -15.87
N GLY A 154 14.35 5.71 -16.33
CA GLY A 154 13.09 6.44 -16.10
C GLY A 154 11.88 5.72 -16.69
N LEU A 155 12.00 5.20 -17.92
CA LEU A 155 10.99 4.37 -18.55
C LEU A 155 10.66 3.11 -17.73
N TYR A 156 11.70 2.39 -17.28
CA TYR A 156 11.52 1.20 -16.45
C TYR A 156 10.78 1.51 -15.15
N ILE A 157 11.13 2.59 -14.47
CA ILE A 157 10.45 3.00 -13.23
C ILE A 157 8.98 3.34 -13.49
N ASN A 158 8.68 4.10 -14.54
CA ASN A 158 7.30 4.46 -14.86
C ASN A 158 6.43 3.22 -15.13
N TYR A 159 6.98 2.19 -15.81
CA TYR A 159 6.31 0.90 -15.94
C TYR A 159 6.15 0.18 -14.61
N TRP A 160 7.18 0.17 -13.78
CA TRP A 160 7.16 -0.48 -12.48
C TRP A 160 6.13 0.15 -11.53
N ASP A 161 6.08 1.47 -11.47
CA ASP A 161 5.15 2.24 -10.65
C ASP A 161 3.72 2.05 -11.18
N GLY A 162 3.53 2.14 -12.49
CA GLY A 162 2.24 1.97 -13.15
C GLY A 162 1.65 0.55 -13.11
N THR A 163 2.47 -0.48 -12.91
CA THR A 163 2.01 -1.88 -12.85
C THR A 163 2.10 -2.45 -11.44
N THR A 164 3.31 -2.55 -10.89
CA THR A 164 3.59 -3.22 -9.63
C THR A 164 3.11 -2.37 -8.45
N HIS A 165 3.46 -1.08 -8.41
CA HIS A 165 2.96 -0.23 -7.31
C HIS A 165 1.46 0.01 -7.42
N TYR A 166 0.92 0.20 -8.62
CA TYR A 166 -0.54 0.27 -8.80
C TYR A 166 -1.25 -0.95 -8.19
N THR A 167 -0.78 -2.15 -8.48
CA THR A 167 -1.34 -3.39 -7.93
C THR A 167 -1.20 -3.44 -6.39
N LEU A 168 -0.04 -3.03 -5.85
CA LEU A 168 0.17 -2.95 -4.40
C LEU A 168 -0.78 -1.96 -3.74
N TYR A 169 -0.98 -0.78 -4.32
CA TYR A 169 -1.92 0.23 -3.82
C TYR A 169 -3.34 -0.34 -3.77
N LEU A 170 -3.80 -1.00 -4.84
CA LEU A 170 -5.13 -1.62 -4.87
C LEU A 170 -5.29 -2.69 -3.79
N ILE A 171 -4.34 -3.61 -3.64
CA ILE A 171 -4.42 -4.66 -2.62
C ILE A 171 -4.39 -4.07 -1.21
N MET A 172 -3.55 -3.06 -0.97
CA MET A 172 -3.46 -2.39 0.33
C MET A 172 -4.75 -1.63 0.66
N LEU A 173 -5.31 -0.88 -0.29
CA LEU A 173 -6.59 -0.19 -0.15
C LEU A 173 -7.73 -1.17 0.11
N TYR A 174 -7.77 -2.30 -0.61
CA TYR A 174 -8.75 -3.36 -0.36
C TYR A 174 -8.63 -3.93 1.07
N CYS A 175 -7.39 -4.18 1.54
CA CYS A 175 -7.15 -4.62 2.91
C CYS A 175 -7.62 -3.58 3.94
N MET A 176 -7.40 -2.28 3.69
CA MET A 176 -7.90 -1.20 4.55
C MET A 176 -9.42 -1.18 4.62
N LEU A 177 -10.10 -1.31 3.48
CA LEU A 177 -11.57 -1.34 3.42
C LEU A 177 -12.16 -2.55 4.16
N LYS A 178 -11.50 -3.71 4.07
CA LYS A 178 -11.86 -4.92 4.84
C LYS A 178 -11.33 -4.91 6.28
N GLN A 179 -10.68 -3.84 6.73
CA GLN A 179 -10.10 -3.68 8.07
C GLN A 179 -9.10 -4.80 8.44
N LYS A 180 -8.35 -5.28 7.44
CA LYS A 180 -7.31 -6.33 7.57
C LYS A 180 -5.89 -5.75 7.64
N THR A 181 -5.75 -4.53 8.15
CA THR A 181 -4.46 -3.81 8.25
C THR A 181 -3.49 -4.46 9.24
N GLU A 182 -3.99 -5.15 10.26
CA GLU A 182 -3.17 -5.83 11.28
C GLU A 182 -2.63 -7.20 10.84
N THR A 183 -2.81 -7.58 9.57
CA THR A 183 -2.35 -8.88 9.06
C THR A 183 -0.86 -8.87 8.70
N LYS A 184 -0.18 -10.01 8.88
CA LYS A 184 1.22 -10.19 8.43
C LYS A 184 1.37 -9.93 6.92
N PHE A 185 0.33 -10.22 6.14
CA PHE A 185 0.28 -9.99 4.70
C PHE A 185 0.28 -8.50 4.34
N PHE A 186 -0.63 -7.71 4.93
CA PHE A 186 -0.67 -6.25 4.70
C PHE A 186 0.66 -5.58 5.09
N ARG A 187 1.26 -6.01 6.19
CA ARG A 187 2.58 -5.56 6.61
C ARG A 187 3.67 -5.90 5.60
N PHE A 188 3.69 -7.13 5.08
CA PHE A 188 4.65 -7.54 4.06
C PHE A 188 4.51 -6.69 2.80
N LEU A 189 3.28 -6.54 2.28
CA LEU A 189 3.00 -5.70 1.12
C LEU A 189 3.49 -4.27 1.30
N SER A 190 3.17 -3.68 2.45
CA SER A 190 3.51 -2.28 2.70
C SER A 190 5.01 -2.04 2.92
N LEU A 191 5.73 -3.00 3.51
CA LEU A 191 7.19 -2.94 3.61
C LEU A 191 7.86 -3.14 2.24
N PHE A 192 7.34 -4.08 1.44
CA PHE A 192 7.81 -4.27 0.06
C PHE A 192 7.61 -3.01 -0.77
N TRP A 193 6.43 -2.40 -0.68
CA TRP A 193 6.12 -1.12 -1.29
C TRP A 193 7.09 -0.01 -0.84
N CYS A 194 7.32 0.16 0.47
CA CYS A 194 8.25 1.17 0.99
C CYS A 194 9.67 0.97 0.44
N GLY A 195 10.19 -0.25 0.52
CA GLY A 195 11.54 -0.58 0.04
C GLY A 195 11.67 -0.36 -1.46
N SER A 196 10.65 -0.74 -2.23
CA SER A 196 10.64 -0.55 -3.68
C SER A 196 10.64 0.93 -4.08
N ILE A 197 9.79 1.77 -3.47
CA ILE A 197 9.79 3.22 -3.74
C ILE A 197 11.13 3.86 -3.36
N ILE A 198 11.66 3.54 -2.18
CA ILE A 198 12.94 4.09 -1.71
C ILE A 198 14.06 3.73 -2.68
N ASN A 199 14.12 2.47 -3.14
CA ASN A 199 15.10 2.04 -4.12
C ASN A 199 14.96 2.81 -5.44
N SER A 200 13.74 2.88 -6.00
CA SER A 200 13.48 3.62 -7.24
C SER A 200 13.90 5.08 -7.15
N LEU A 201 13.58 5.75 -6.03
CA LEU A 201 13.92 7.17 -5.83
C LEU A 201 15.42 7.40 -5.64
N ILE A 202 16.13 6.57 -4.89
CA ILE A 202 17.59 6.71 -4.69
C ILE A 202 18.30 6.61 -6.04
N VAL A 203 17.93 5.62 -6.87
CA VAL A 203 18.58 5.41 -8.16
C VAL A 203 18.17 6.49 -9.17
N LEU A 204 16.89 6.86 -9.22
CA LEU A 204 16.39 7.84 -10.18
C LEU A 204 16.83 9.27 -9.85
N LEU A 205 16.65 9.72 -8.60
CA LEU A 205 17.06 11.06 -8.19
C LEU A 205 18.58 11.16 -8.05
N GLY A 206 19.24 10.10 -7.58
CA GLY A 206 20.70 10.03 -7.56
C GLY A 206 21.29 10.11 -8.97
N GLY A 207 20.75 9.34 -9.91
CA GLY A 207 21.14 9.39 -11.32
C GLY A 207 20.84 10.72 -11.99
N ALA A 208 19.69 11.35 -11.67
CA ALA A 208 19.34 12.67 -12.20
C ALA A 208 20.26 13.79 -11.65
N ALA A 209 20.63 13.73 -10.37
CA ALA A 209 21.49 14.72 -9.72
C ALA A 209 22.96 14.61 -10.15
N LEU A 210 23.48 13.39 -10.32
CA LEU A 210 24.86 13.14 -10.73
C LEU A 210 25.05 13.17 -12.26
N GLY A 211 23.96 13.03 -13.01
CA GLY A 211 23.98 12.98 -14.47
C GLY A 211 23.89 14.35 -15.14
N GLN A 212 23.84 14.32 -16.48
CA GLN A 212 23.72 15.47 -17.37
C GLN A 212 22.52 16.41 -17.12
N TYR A 213 21.58 16.02 -16.26
CA TYR A 213 20.37 16.78 -15.94
C TYR A 213 20.45 17.53 -14.60
N GLY A 214 21.55 17.39 -13.84
CA GLY A 214 21.71 18.01 -12.52
C GLY A 214 21.80 19.54 -12.52
N THR A 215 22.14 20.15 -13.66
CA THR A 215 22.26 21.62 -13.83
C THR A 215 20.93 22.31 -14.16
N HIS A 216 19.89 21.57 -14.54
CA HIS A 216 18.58 22.10 -14.94
C HIS A 216 17.45 21.54 -14.06
N ILE A 217 17.45 21.95 -12.80
CA ILE A 217 16.42 21.54 -11.83
C ILE A 217 15.12 22.31 -12.13
N LYS A 218 14.10 21.58 -12.59
CA LYS A 218 12.77 22.12 -12.85
C LYS A 218 11.86 22.01 -11.62
N PRO A 219 10.80 22.83 -11.48
CA PRO A 219 9.89 22.77 -10.34
C PRO A 219 9.23 21.40 -10.13
N SER A 220 9.06 20.62 -11.21
CA SER A 220 8.46 19.28 -11.17
C SER A 220 9.19 18.29 -10.25
N TYR A 221 10.50 18.47 -9.98
CA TYR A 221 11.23 17.63 -9.02
C TYR A 221 10.60 17.65 -7.62
N LEU A 222 9.89 18.73 -7.25
CA LEU A 222 9.19 18.83 -5.97
C LEU A 222 8.04 17.82 -5.85
N LEU A 223 7.51 17.31 -6.97
CA LEU A 223 6.49 16.25 -6.98
C LEU A 223 7.02 14.93 -6.41
N ASN A 224 8.35 14.73 -6.36
CA ASN A 224 8.97 13.55 -5.76
C ASN A 224 9.12 13.63 -4.23
N ILE A 225 8.94 14.82 -3.63
CA ILE A 225 9.05 15.00 -2.17
C ILE A 225 8.02 14.16 -1.42
N PRO A 226 6.71 14.17 -1.77
CA PRO A 226 5.72 13.29 -1.17
C PRO A 226 6.10 11.80 -1.29
N TYR A 227 6.61 11.36 -2.44
CA TYR A 227 7.07 9.97 -2.64
C TYR A 227 8.29 9.62 -1.81
N THR A 228 9.08 10.60 -1.37
CA THR A 228 10.22 10.35 -0.48
C THR A 228 9.76 10.33 0.98
N VAL A 229 8.99 11.32 1.40
CA VAL A 229 8.61 11.52 2.79
C VAL A 229 7.55 10.51 3.26
N CYS A 230 6.52 10.27 2.44
CA CYS A 230 5.40 9.40 2.84
C CYS A 230 5.84 7.94 3.11
N PRO A 231 6.63 7.27 2.26
CA PRO A 231 7.09 5.92 2.54
C PRO A 231 8.01 5.82 3.76
N ILE A 232 8.88 6.81 3.99
CA ILE A 232 9.76 6.83 5.17
C ILE A 232 8.92 6.94 6.45
N ILE A 233 7.98 7.88 6.51
CA ILE A 233 7.09 8.03 7.68
C ILE A 233 6.24 6.77 7.88
N PHE A 234 5.69 6.23 6.79
CA PHE A 234 4.88 5.01 6.84
C PHE A 234 5.71 3.82 7.34
N MET A 235 6.93 3.65 6.85
CA MET A 235 7.86 2.61 7.25
C MET A 235 8.20 2.70 8.74
N VAL A 236 8.54 3.90 9.25
CA VAL A 236 8.78 4.13 10.69
C VAL A 236 7.56 3.76 11.52
N ARG A 237 6.35 4.14 11.07
CA ARG A 237 5.10 3.74 11.72
C ARG A 237 4.94 2.21 11.75
N GLN A 238 5.21 1.50 10.67
CA GLN A 238 5.12 0.03 10.61
C GLN A 238 6.14 -0.67 11.51
N PHE A 239 7.33 -0.09 11.68
CA PHE A 239 8.31 -0.60 12.64
C PHE A 239 7.87 -0.35 14.09
N ASN A 240 7.31 0.82 14.40
CA ASN A 240 6.79 1.11 15.73
C ASN A 240 5.59 0.23 16.10
N LEU A 241 4.70 -0.07 15.15
CA LEU A 241 3.62 -1.05 15.33
C LEU A 241 4.16 -2.47 15.62
N ARG A 242 5.33 -2.84 15.07
CA ARG A 242 6.02 -4.11 15.37
C ARG A 242 6.39 -4.22 16.84
N SER A 243 6.83 -3.14 17.47
CA SER A 243 7.26 -3.14 18.88
C SER A 243 6.10 -3.58 19.77
N ASN A 244 4.89 -3.08 19.50
CA ASN A 244 3.68 -3.40 20.25
C ASN A 244 3.20 -4.85 20.00
N PHE A 245 3.23 -5.30 18.74
CA PHE A 245 2.88 -6.69 18.40
C PHE A 245 3.89 -7.71 18.93
N ILE A 246 5.19 -7.43 18.85
CA ILE A 246 6.23 -8.30 19.40
C ILE A 246 6.19 -8.28 20.93
N GLN A 247 5.83 -7.19 21.59
CA GLN A 247 5.58 -7.21 23.04
C GLN A 247 4.39 -8.10 23.42
N GLN A 248 3.31 -8.09 22.65
CA GLN A 248 2.16 -8.99 22.86
C GLN A 248 2.47 -10.45 22.51
N GLU A 249 3.16 -10.71 21.40
CA GLU A 249 3.61 -12.05 21.00
C GLU A 249 4.70 -12.58 21.96
N ARG A 250 5.63 -11.76 22.47
CA ARG A 250 6.63 -12.19 23.49
C ARG A 250 5.97 -12.65 24.80
N LYS A 251 4.82 -12.09 25.18
CA LYS A 251 4.02 -12.61 26.31
C LYS A 251 3.42 -13.99 26.02
N LYS A 252 3.13 -14.32 24.75
CA LYS A 252 2.61 -15.64 24.32
C LYS A 252 3.71 -16.66 23.94
N ILE A 253 4.87 -16.20 23.47
CA ILE A 253 5.98 -17.01 22.93
C ILE A 253 6.98 -17.45 24.01
N LYS A 254 6.69 -17.21 25.30
CA LYS A 254 7.41 -17.88 26.41
C LYS A 254 7.18 -19.42 26.45
N LYS A 255 6.49 -20.01 25.46
CA LYS A 255 6.16 -21.46 25.41
C LYS A 255 6.51 -22.20 24.11
N SER A 256 7.10 -21.62 23.05
CA SER A 256 7.60 -22.46 21.95
C SER A 256 8.73 -21.86 21.10
N ASN A 257 9.82 -22.61 21.09
CA ASN A 257 11.03 -22.59 20.26
C ASN A 257 11.09 -21.63 19.06
N ILE A 258 11.94 -20.62 19.21
CA ILE A 258 12.24 -19.52 18.27
C ILE A 258 13.16 -19.93 17.10
N LEU A 259 13.74 -21.13 17.10
CA LEU A 259 14.83 -21.45 16.16
C LEU A 259 14.39 -22.07 14.82
N LYS A 260 13.11 -22.40 14.61
CA LYS A 260 12.67 -23.05 13.35
C LYS A 260 12.16 -22.08 12.26
N SER A 261 11.94 -20.79 12.55
CA SER A 261 11.29 -19.87 11.61
C SER A 261 12.22 -19.11 10.66
N LEU A 262 13.52 -18.99 10.98
CA LEU A 262 14.45 -18.24 10.12
C LEU A 262 14.86 -19.01 8.86
N ILE A 263 14.80 -20.34 8.88
CA ILE A 263 15.27 -21.22 7.78
C ILE A 263 14.21 -21.40 6.67
N PHE A 264 12.96 -20.96 6.89
CA PHE A 264 11.84 -21.23 5.96
C PHE A 264 11.40 -20.05 5.09
N ARG A 265 12.27 -19.05 4.87
CA ARG A 265 12.01 -17.98 3.88
C ARG A 265 13.01 -18.03 2.72
N PRO A 266 12.92 -19.06 1.86
CA PRO A 266 13.81 -19.18 0.69
C PRO A 266 13.71 -17.97 -0.25
N LEU A 267 12.55 -17.29 -0.26
CA LEU A 267 12.33 -16.08 -1.04
C LEU A 267 13.19 -14.89 -0.58
N ASP A 268 13.39 -14.74 0.73
CA ASP A 268 14.19 -13.64 1.29
C ASP A 268 15.68 -13.86 0.94
N ILE A 269 16.15 -15.11 0.95
CA ILE A 269 17.53 -15.47 0.55
C ILE A 269 17.74 -15.25 -0.96
N PHE A 270 16.77 -15.67 -1.79
CA PHE A 270 16.81 -15.43 -3.22
C PHE A 270 16.88 -13.93 -3.53
N PHE A 271 16.08 -13.11 -2.82
CA PHE A 271 16.08 -11.67 -2.98
C PHE A 271 17.43 -11.03 -2.58
N ILE A 272 18.05 -11.52 -1.50
CA ILE A 272 19.38 -11.06 -1.07
C ILE A 272 20.45 -11.39 -2.12
N VAL A 273 20.44 -12.62 -2.64
CA VAL A 273 21.40 -13.04 -3.69
C VAL A 273 21.20 -12.23 -4.96
N TYR A 274 19.95 -12.01 -5.37
CA TYR A 274 19.63 -11.15 -6.51
C TYR A 274 20.13 -9.70 -6.31
N MET A 275 19.90 -9.11 -5.14
CA MET A 275 20.36 -7.75 -4.83
C MET A 275 21.89 -7.65 -4.82
N LEU A 276 22.59 -8.66 -4.30
CA LEU A 276 24.05 -8.72 -4.34
C LEU A 276 24.58 -8.82 -5.78
N PHE A 277 23.94 -9.63 -6.62
CA PHE A 277 24.30 -9.73 -8.03
C PHE A 277 24.08 -8.41 -8.78
N ALA A 278 22.96 -7.72 -8.52
CA ALA A 278 22.66 -6.41 -9.09
C ALA A 278 23.68 -5.34 -8.68
N ILE A 279 24.11 -5.34 -7.41
CA ILE A 279 25.15 -4.41 -6.91
C ILE A 279 26.49 -4.66 -7.63
N ILE A 280 26.89 -5.93 -7.77
CA ILE A 280 28.14 -6.29 -8.47
C ILE A 280 28.07 -5.83 -9.93
N PHE A 281 26.96 -6.11 -10.62
CA PHE A 281 26.76 -5.68 -12.00
C PHE A 281 26.81 -4.16 -12.17
N ALA A 282 26.16 -3.41 -11.26
CA ALA A 282 26.19 -1.95 -11.27
C ALA A 282 27.61 -1.40 -11.08
N ILE A 283 28.40 -1.98 -10.17
CA ILE A 283 29.80 -1.60 -9.95
C ILE A 283 30.65 -1.89 -11.20
N PHE A 284 30.49 -3.06 -11.82
CA PHE A 284 31.21 -3.40 -13.06
C PHE A 284 30.89 -2.44 -14.20
N GLN A 285 29.63 -2.05 -14.36
CA GLN A 285 29.23 -1.12 -15.42
C GLN A 285 29.79 0.29 -15.20
N VAL A 286 29.85 0.75 -13.94
CA VAL A 286 30.47 2.04 -13.59
C VAL A 286 31.98 2.01 -13.82
N ILE A 287 32.67 0.93 -13.46
CA ILE A 287 34.12 0.78 -13.69
C ILE A 287 34.44 0.76 -15.19
N ASN A 288 33.67 0.02 -16.00
CA ASN A 288 33.84 -0.01 -17.45
C ASN A 288 33.56 1.32 -18.15
N HIS A 289 32.84 2.24 -17.51
CA HIS A 289 32.60 3.58 -18.06
C HIS A 289 33.68 4.59 -17.64
N ILE A 290 34.50 4.25 -16.64
CA ILE A 290 35.58 5.10 -16.12
C ILE A 290 36.94 4.76 -16.75
N LEU A 291 37.12 3.52 -17.22
CA LEU A 291 38.27 3.04 -18.00
C LEU A 291 38.12 3.34 -19.50
#